data_AF-A0A350ID68-F1
#
_entry.id   AF-A0A350ID68-F1
#
_cell.length_a   1.000
_cell.length_b   1.000
_cell.length_c   1.000
_cell.angle_alpha   90.00
_cell.angle_beta   90.00
_cell.angle_gamma   90.00
#
_symmetry.space_group_name_H-M   'P 1'
#
loop_
_entity.id
_entity.type
_entity.pdbx_description
1 polymer ?
#
loop_
_entity_poly.entity_id
_entity_poly.type
_entity_poly.pdbx_seq_one_letter_code
_entity_poly.pdbx_strand_id
1 'polypeptide(L)'
;AGRVNMKIQQLDVMVETKTFDDVFVKTKVSVQFKIQRDTIYDAFYKLEIPYDQITSYVFDVVRAEVPKMKLDDVFVRKDDIAVAIKRELAEAMNNYGYGIVKALVTDIDPDIAVKNAMNRINAAEREKTAAEYDGEAERIRIVAKAKAEAESKRLQGQGIADQRREIAKGLEDSVDMLNKVGINSQEASALIVVTQHYDTLQSMGENVNSNLILLPNSPTSGSDMLSEMVTSFTASQQMGEAMKAGKKKRDTLISKDKSS
;
A
#
# COMPACT_ATOMS: atom_id res chain seq x y z
N ALA A 1 -20.22 72.93 -3.60
CA ALA A 1 -21.20 71.83 -3.58
C ALA A 1 -20.45 70.51 -3.49
N GLY A 2 -20.58 69.77 -2.39
CA GLY A 2 -20.00 68.43 -2.28
C GLY A 2 -20.78 67.43 -3.15
N ARG A 3 -20.09 66.53 -3.85
CA ARG A 3 -20.71 65.45 -4.62
C ARG A 3 -20.54 64.15 -3.84
N VAL A 4 -21.65 63.46 -3.56
CA VAL A 4 -21.64 62.17 -2.86
C VAL A 4 -21.95 61.07 -3.85
N ASN A 5 -21.12 60.03 -3.88
CA ASN A 5 -21.31 58.88 -4.74
C ASN A 5 -22.17 57.82 -4.01
N MET A 6 -23.37 57.58 -4.54
CA MET A 6 -24.34 56.62 -3.98
C MET A 6 -24.23 55.21 -4.58
N LYS A 7 -23.30 55.00 -5.53
CA LYS A 7 -23.07 53.67 -6.10
C LYS A 7 -22.43 52.75 -5.06
N ILE A 8 -22.59 51.44 -5.23
CA ILE A 8 -21.87 50.46 -4.42
C ILE A 8 -20.38 50.66 -4.64
N GLN A 9 -19.65 50.79 -3.56
CA GLN A 9 -18.19 50.91 -3.54
C GLN A 9 -17.62 49.65 -2.90
N GLN A 10 -16.41 49.30 -3.32
CA GLN A 10 -15.64 48.21 -2.75
C GLN A 10 -14.35 48.77 -2.17
N LEU A 11 -14.07 48.40 -0.93
CA LEU A 11 -12.81 48.66 -0.26
C LEU A 11 -12.15 47.32 0.03
N ASP A 12 -10.93 47.16 -0.48
CA ASP A 12 -10.09 46.02 -0.18
C ASP A 12 -9.10 46.42 0.92
N VAL A 13 -9.16 45.71 2.05
CA VAL A 13 -8.29 45.91 3.21
C VAL A 13 -7.39 44.70 3.35
N MET A 14 -6.08 44.95 3.45
CA MET A 14 -5.10 43.91 3.75
C MET A 14 -4.74 43.97 5.22
N VAL A 15 -4.97 42.87 5.93
CA VAL A 15 -4.72 42.73 7.37
C VAL A 15 -3.69 41.65 7.61
N GLU A 16 -2.64 41.99 8.35
CA GLU A 16 -1.72 41.01 8.90
C GLU A 16 -2.15 40.65 10.33
N THR A 17 -2.26 39.36 10.58
CA THR A 17 -2.67 38.81 11.87
C THR A 17 -1.95 37.49 12.15
N LYS A 18 -2.04 37.04 13.39
CA LYS A 18 -1.41 35.80 13.89
C LYS A 18 -2.51 34.80 14.21
N THR A 19 -2.37 33.57 13.73
CA THR A 19 -3.30 32.47 14.01
C THR A 19 -3.02 31.82 15.38
N PHE A 20 -3.88 30.90 15.82
CA PHE A 20 -3.70 30.15 17.07
C PHE A 20 -2.38 29.35 17.09
N ASP A 21 -1.94 28.83 15.93
CA ASP A 21 -0.71 28.03 15.79
C ASP A 21 0.54 28.90 15.61
N ASP A 22 0.49 30.15 16.03
CA ASP A 22 1.60 31.11 15.95
C ASP A 22 2.10 31.45 14.53
N VAL A 23 1.30 31.18 13.49
CA VAL A 23 1.64 31.53 12.11
C VAL A 23 1.10 32.91 11.75
N PHE A 24 1.97 33.77 11.20
CA PHE A 24 1.59 35.03 10.59
C PHE A 24 0.92 34.80 9.23
N VAL A 25 -0.23 35.44 9.04
CA VAL A 25 -1.02 35.35 7.80
C VAL A 25 -1.45 36.74 7.35
N LYS A 26 -1.42 36.95 6.04
CA LYS A 26 -1.94 38.15 5.38
C LYS A 26 -3.31 37.83 4.80
N THR A 27 -4.33 38.43 5.39
CA THR A 27 -5.73 38.24 4.97
C THR A 27 -6.19 39.45 4.17
N LYS A 28 -6.73 39.22 2.97
CA LYS A 28 -7.37 40.25 2.15
C LYS A 28 -8.88 40.19 2.33
N VAL A 29 -9.45 41.26 2.87
CA VAL A 29 -10.90 41.41 3.09
C VAL A 29 -11.46 42.45 2.13
N SER A 30 -12.49 42.09 1.38
CA SER A 30 -13.21 42.99 0.48
C SER A 30 -14.57 43.34 1.08
N VAL A 31 -14.77 44.62 1.41
CA VAL A 31 -16.03 45.15 1.96
C VAL A 31 -16.73 45.98 0.91
N GLN A 32 -17.97 45.63 0.62
CA GLN A 32 -18.86 46.39 -0.24
C GLN A 32 -19.83 47.20 0.61
N PHE A 33 -19.86 48.52 0.39
CA PHE A 33 -20.72 49.43 1.12
C PHE A 33 -21.37 50.46 0.20
N LYS A 34 -22.47 51.04 0.66
CA LYS A 34 -23.20 52.10 -0.03
C LYS A 34 -23.80 53.07 0.99
N ILE A 35 -23.98 54.32 0.59
CA ILE A 35 -24.71 55.30 1.41
C ILE A 35 -26.21 55.04 1.24
N GLN A 36 -26.94 55.01 2.36
CA GLN A 36 -28.40 54.83 2.31
C GLN A 36 -29.08 56.15 1.94
N ARG A 37 -30.21 56.09 1.24
CA ARG A 37 -30.90 57.31 0.76
C ARG A 37 -31.48 58.15 1.90
N ASP A 38 -31.86 57.50 2.99
CA ASP A 38 -32.56 58.13 4.09
C ASP A 38 -31.60 58.84 5.06
N THR A 39 -30.32 58.47 5.05
CA THR A 39 -29.27 58.97 5.96
C THR A 39 -28.13 59.68 5.25
N ILE A 40 -28.38 60.24 4.05
CA ILE A 40 -27.37 60.96 3.25
C ILE A 40 -26.78 62.14 4.02
N TYR A 41 -27.62 62.88 4.76
CA TYR A 41 -27.18 64.02 5.56
C TYR A 41 -26.16 63.60 6.62
N ASP A 42 -26.47 62.52 7.33
CA ASP A 42 -25.60 61.95 8.36
C ASP A 42 -24.28 61.46 7.78
N ALA A 43 -24.32 60.74 6.66
CA ALA A 43 -23.12 60.26 5.99
C ALA A 43 -22.20 61.39 5.50
N PHE A 44 -22.76 62.54 5.12
CA PHE A 44 -21.97 63.67 4.64
C PHE A 44 -21.33 64.51 5.75
N TYR A 45 -21.99 64.61 6.91
CA TYR A 45 -21.55 65.51 7.98
C TYR A 45 -20.93 64.81 9.20
N LYS A 46 -21.26 63.54 9.47
CA LYS A 46 -20.79 62.84 10.68
C LYS A 46 -19.40 62.22 10.53
N LEU A 47 -18.99 61.86 9.31
CA LEU A 47 -17.77 61.09 9.09
C LEU A 47 -16.90 61.73 8.01
N GLU A 48 -15.68 62.10 8.36
CA GLU A 48 -14.75 62.77 7.46
C GLU A 48 -14.15 61.79 6.44
N ILE A 49 -13.67 60.63 6.91
CA ILE A 49 -13.05 59.59 6.07
C ILE A 49 -13.68 58.22 6.38
N PRO A 50 -14.70 57.77 5.61
CA PRO A 50 -15.37 56.50 5.85
C PRO A 50 -14.48 55.27 5.63
N TYR A 51 -13.53 55.37 4.69
CA TYR A 51 -12.65 54.26 4.32
C TYR A 51 -11.74 53.86 5.48
N ASP A 52 -11.18 54.83 6.19
CA ASP A 52 -10.29 54.60 7.34
C ASP A 52 -11.07 53.98 8.50
N GLN A 53 -12.29 54.49 8.75
CA GLN A 53 -13.13 53.95 9.82
C GLN A 53 -13.53 52.49 9.55
N ILE A 54 -13.96 52.16 8.33
CA ILE A 54 -14.25 50.77 7.92
C ILE A 54 -13.01 49.90 8.08
N THR A 55 -11.84 50.41 7.66
CA THR A 55 -10.56 49.70 7.76
C THR A 55 -10.22 49.38 9.22
N SER A 56 -10.37 50.33 10.15
CA SER A 56 -10.14 50.12 11.58
C SER A 56 -11.05 49.05 12.19
N TYR A 57 -12.34 49.04 11.85
CA TYR A 57 -13.26 48.00 12.33
C TYR A 57 -12.93 46.63 11.74
N VAL A 58 -12.54 46.55 10.46
CA VAL A 58 -12.06 45.30 9.87
C VAL A 58 -10.82 44.79 10.60
N PHE A 59 -9.86 45.66 10.92
CA PHE A 59 -8.67 45.29 11.69
C PHE A 59 -9.01 44.71 13.05
N ASP A 60 -9.94 45.34 13.79
CA ASP A 60 -10.32 44.90 15.13
C ASP A 60 -10.98 43.51 15.10
N VAL A 61 -11.96 43.31 14.21
CA VAL A 61 -12.66 42.02 14.08
C VAL A 61 -11.73 40.90 13.64
N VAL A 62 -10.88 41.16 12.63
CA VAL A 62 -9.93 40.15 12.13
C VAL A 62 -8.91 39.77 13.22
N ARG A 63 -8.44 40.75 14.02
CA ARG A 63 -7.53 40.49 15.14
C ARG A 63 -8.20 39.86 16.35
N ALA A 64 -9.52 40.01 16.50
CA ALA A 64 -10.27 39.33 17.55
C ALA A 64 -10.59 37.87 17.17
N GLU A 65 -10.86 37.59 15.90
CA GLU A 65 -11.42 36.30 15.48
C GLU A 65 -10.36 35.32 14.96
N VAL A 66 -9.38 35.77 14.17
CA VAL A 66 -8.37 34.89 13.56
C VAL A 66 -7.46 34.19 14.60
N PRO A 67 -7.02 34.84 15.69
CA PRO A 67 -6.16 34.17 16.69
C PRO A 67 -6.85 33.04 17.47
N LYS A 68 -8.19 32.94 17.42
CA LYS A 68 -8.95 31.87 18.09
C LYS A 68 -8.95 30.56 17.31
N MET A 69 -8.50 30.58 16.05
CA MET A 69 -8.60 29.46 15.12
C MET A 69 -7.22 29.03 14.62
N LYS A 70 -7.07 27.74 14.33
CA LYS A 70 -5.88 27.18 13.69
C LYS A 70 -5.74 27.65 12.24
N LEU A 71 -4.55 27.57 11.68
CA LEU A 71 -4.31 28.01 10.29
C LEU A 71 -5.25 27.31 9.29
N ASP A 72 -5.40 25.99 9.42
CA ASP A 72 -6.29 25.20 8.56
C ASP A 72 -7.76 25.58 8.75
N ASP A 73 -8.18 25.80 10.01
CA ASP A 73 -9.55 26.20 10.33
C ASP A 73 -9.90 27.57 9.78
N VAL A 74 -8.93 28.49 9.70
CA VAL A 74 -9.10 29.83 9.11
C VAL A 74 -9.43 29.73 7.61
N PHE A 75 -8.87 28.75 6.89
CA PHE A 75 -9.23 28.50 5.49
C PHE A 75 -10.63 27.89 5.35
N VAL A 76 -10.98 26.95 6.22
CA VAL A 76 -12.28 26.26 6.19
C VAL A 76 -13.42 27.19 6.60
N ARG A 77 -13.19 28.03 7.62
CA ARG A 77 -14.20 28.89 8.26
C ARG A 77 -14.13 30.35 7.82
N LYS A 78 -13.63 30.62 6.61
CA LYS A 78 -13.54 31.98 6.06
C LYS A 78 -14.89 32.72 6.01
N ASP A 79 -15.97 31.98 5.82
CA ASP A 79 -17.32 32.53 5.74
C ASP A 79 -17.82 32.99 7.12
N ASP A 80 -17.45 32.29 8.20
CA ASP A 80 -17.76 32.70 9.57
C ASP A 80 -17.11 34.05 9.90
N ILE A 81 -15.84 34.22 9.50
CA ILE A 81 -15.11 35.48 9.65
C ILE A 81 -15.79 36.59 8.85
N ALA A 82 -16.21 36.29 7.61
CA ALA A 82 -16.91 37.27 6.77
C ALA A 82 -18.27 37.69 7.37
N VAL A 83 -19.00 36.76 7.99
CA VAL A 83 -20.27 37.05 8.69
C VAL A 83 -20.02 37.90 9.93
N ALA A 84 -19.00 37.59 10.72
CA ALA A 84 -18.61 38.37 11.90
C ALA A 84 -18.25 39.82 11.52
N ILE A 85 -17.41 39.98 10.49
CA ILE A 85 -17.02 41.30 9.94
C ILE A 85 -18.25 42.07 9.47
N LYS A 86 -19.15 41.44 8.71
CA LYS A 86 -20.38 42.08 8.24
C LYS A 86 -21.26 42.55 9.39
N ARG A 87 -21.43 41.73 10.43
CA ARG A 87 -22.29 42.05 11.58
C ARG A 87 -21.77 43.28 12.31
N GLU A 88 -20.49 43.28 12.67
CA GLU A 88 -19.87 44.37 13.43
C GLU A 88 -19.84 45.68 12.63
N LEU A 89 -19.44 45.60 11.35
CA LEU A 89 -19.43 46.77 10.48
C LEU A 89 -20.84 47.31 10.24
N ALA A 90 -21.85 46.44 10.10
CA ALA A 90 -23.22 46.91 9.92
C ALA A 90 -23.72 47.67 11.17
N GLU A 91 -23.44 47.17 12.36
CA GLU A 91 -23.83 47.84 13.61
C GLU A 91 -23.16 49.22 13.76
N ALA A 92 -21.85 49.29 13.55
CA ALA A 92 -21.11 50.54 13.67
C ALA A 92 -21.43 51.54 12.54
N MET A 93 -21.43 51.10 11.28
CA MET A 93 -21.53 51.97 10.11
C MET A 93 -22.94 52.46 9.81
N ASN A 94 -23.97 51.73 10.27
CA ASN A 94 -25.37 52.19 10.13
C ASN A 94 -25.60 53.51 10.89
N ASN A 95 -24.95 53.73 12.03
CA ASN A 95 -25.06 54.98 12.81
C ASN A 95 -24.52 56.21 12.05
N TYR A 96 -23.61 55.97 11.11
CA TYR A 96 -23.01 56.99 10.24
C TYR A 96 -23.68 57.07 8.86
N GLY A 97 -24.75 56.32 8.60
CA GLY A 97 -25.48 56.33 7.33
C GLY A 97 -24.87 55.48 6.20
N TYR A 98 -23.91 54.62 6.52
CA TYR A 98 -23.28 53.70 5.58
C TYR A 98 -23.83 52.28 5.75
N GLY A 99 -24.49 51.78 4.71
CA GLY A 99 -24.99 50.40 4.66
C GLY A 99 -23.95 49.44 4.09
N ILE A 100 -23.64 48.38 4.83
CA ILE A 100 -22.76 47.29 4.38
C ILE A 100 -23.57 46.29 3.56
N VAL A 101 -23.20 46.10 2.30
CA VAL A 101 -23.86 45.15 1.39
C VAL A 101 -23.29 43.75 1.61
N LYS A 102 -21.97 43.62 1.56
CA LYS A 102 -21.28 42.32 1.67
C LYS A 102 -19.87 42.52 2.22
N ALA A 103 -19.42 41.61 3.07
CA ALA A 103 -18.01 41.44 3.42
C ALA A 103 -17.58 40.07 2.93
N LEU A 104 -16.39 39.99 2.33
CA LEU A 104 -15.82 38.76 1.77
C LEU A 104 -14.36 38.67 2.21
N VAL A 105 -13.95 37.50 2.68
CA VAL A 105 -12.53 37.18 2.84
C VAL A 105 -12.06 36.59 1.50
N THR A 106 -11.28 37.36 0.76
CA THR A 106 -10.91 37.05 -0.63
C THR A 106 -9.67 36.17 -0.69
N ASP A 107 -8.68 36.43 0.15
CA ASP A 107 -7.41 35.70 0.15
C ASP A 107 -6.80 35.61 1.55
N ILE A 108 -6.07 34.52 1.81
CA ILE A 108 -5.37 34.24 3.07
C ILE A 108 -4.02 33.64 2.70
N ASP A 109 -2.96 34.43 2.85
CA ASP A 109 -1.61 34.03 2.44
C ASP A 109 -0.69 33.90 3.68
N PRO A 110 -0.30 32.67 4.06
CA PRO A 110 0.71 32.45 5.09
C PRO A 110 2.12 32.68 4.54
N ASP A 111 3.12 32.73 5.43
CA ASP A 111 4.52 32.77 5.01
C ASP A 111 4.87 31.59 4.07
N ILE A 112 5.65 31.88 3.03
CA ILE A 112 6.14 30.91 2.04
C ILE A 112 6.81 29.71 2.71
N ALA A 113 7.57 29.95 3.80
CA ALA A 113 8.23 28.89 4.54
C ALA A 113 7.23 27.91 5.15
N VAL A 114 6.14 28.40 5.74
CA VAL A 114 5.07 27.59 6.33
C VAL A 114 4.33 26.83 5.24
N LYS A 115 3.97 27.49 4.15
CA LYS A 115 3.30 26.87 3.00
C LYS A 115 4.11 25.69 2.43
N ASN A 116 5.42 25.87 2.30
CA ASN A 116 6.32 24.80 1.85
C ASN A 116 6.40 23.66 2.87
N ALA A 117 6.49 23.96 4.16
CA ALA A 117 6.50 22.94 5.22
C ALA A 117 5.21 22.12 5.23
N MET A 118 4.05 22.76 5.16
CA MET A 118 2.75 22.08 5.11
C MET A 118 2.61 21.20 3.86
N ASN A 119 3.03 21.70 2.69
CA ASN A 119 3.03 20.91 1.47
C ASN A 119 3.94 19.68 1.57
N ARG A 120 5.10 19.80 2.24
CA ARG A 120 5.99 18.66 2.49
C ARG A 120 5.39 17.64 3.46
N ILE A 121 4.73 18.10 4.52
CA ILE A 121 4.05 17.21 5.48
C ILE A 121 2.93 16.45 4.78
N ASN A 122 2.08 17.15 4.02
CA ASN A 122 0.99 16.52 3.28
C ASN A 122 1.49 15.56 2.20
N ALA A 123 2.60 15.88 1.53
CA ALA A 123 3.24 14.97 0.57
C ALA A 123 3.76 13.71 1.27
N ALA A 124 4.46 13.85 2.40
CA ALA A 124 4.97 12.73 3.18
C ALA A 124 3.86 11.85 3.77
N GLU A 125 2.76 12.44 4.24
CA GLU A 125 1.61 11.69 4.76
C GLU A 125 0.90 10.90 3.64
N ARG A 126 0.75 11.50 2.46
CA ARG A 126 0.23 10.80 1.27
C ARG A 126 1.16 9.67 0.83
N GLU A 127 2.47 9.91 0.81
CA GLU A 127 3.48 8.91 0.46
C GLU A 127 3.48 7.75 1.47
N LYS A 128 3.42 8.05 2.77
CA LYS A 128 3.28 7.04 3.83
C LYS A 128 2.04 6.18 3.62
N THR A 129 0.89 6.83 3.38
CA THR A 129 -0.38 6.14 3.15
C THR A 129 -0.30 5.25 1.91
N ALA A 130 0.30 5.74 0.81
CA ALA A 130 0.52 4.95 -0.40
C ALA A 130 1.43 3.74 -0.13
N ALA A 131 2.54 3.93 0.59
CA ALA A 131 3.46 2.86 0.95
C ALA A 131 2.81 1.80 1.87
N GLU A 132 1.91 2.21 2.77
CA GLU A 132 1.13 1.28 3.60
C GLU A 132 0.19 0.42 2.73
N TYR A 133 -0.52 1.02 1.77
CA TYR A 133 -1.37 0.28 0.84
C TYR A 133 -0.58 -0.65 -0.08
N ASP A 134 0.57 -0.20 -0.60
CA ASP A 134 1.43 -1.01 -1.47
C ASP A 134 2.04 -2.20 -0.70
N GLY A 135 2.47 -1.96 0.54
CA GLY A 135 2.97 -3.01 1.43
C GLY A 135 1.91 -4.06 1.76
N GLU A 136 0.69 -3.61 2.05
CA GLU A 136 -0.44 -4.50 2.31
C GLU A 136 -0.85 -5.28 1.06
N ALA A 137 -0.86 -4.63 -0.11
CA ALA A 137 -1.13 -5.28 -1.39
C ALA A 137 -0.09 -6.37 -1.71
N GLU A 138 1.19 -6.10 -1.47
CA GLU A 138 2.27 -7.08 -1.65
C GLU A 138 2.13 -8.26 -0.68
N ARG A 139 1.82 -7.99 0.58
CA ARG A 139 1.55 -9.04 1.58
C ARG A 139 0.41 -9.95 1.14
N ILE A 140 -0.70 -9.37 0.68
CA ILE A 140 -1.85 -10.13 0.16
C ILE A 140 -1.43 -10.97 -1.04
N ARG A 141 -0.66 -10.40 -1.98
CA ARG A 141 -0.19 -11.10 -3.18
C ARG A 141 0.69 -12.30 -2.84
N ILE A 142 1.67 -12.13 -1.95
CA ILE A 142 2.57 -13.20 -1.52
C ILE A 142 1.78 -14.33 -0.85
N VAL A 143 0.88 -14.00 0.08
CA VAL A 143 0.07 -15.00 0.79
C VAL A 143 -0.88 -15.72 -0.17
N ALA A 144 -1.51 -15.00 -1.10
CA ALA A 144 -2.38 -15.60 -2.10
C ALA A 144 -1.61 -16.56 -3.01
N LYS A 145 -0.41 -16.18 -3.47
CA LYS A 145 0.47 -17.03 -4.28
C LYS A 145 0.91 -18.28 -3.50
N ALA A 146 1.36 -18.12 -2.26
CA ALA A 146 1.79 -19.23 -1.43
C ALA A 146 0.64 -20.23 -1.15
N LYS A 147 -0.57 -19.72 -0.90
CA LYS A 147 -1.77 -20.55 -0.74
C LYS A 147 -2.12 -21.29 -2.03
N ALA A 148 -2.10 -20.61 -3.18
CA ALA A 148 -2.35 -21.21 -4.48
C ALA A 148 -1.33 -22.31 -4.81
N GLU A 149 -0.04 -22.10 -4.52
CA GLU A 149 1.01 -23.11 -4.72
C GLU A 149 0.84 -24.32 -3.79
N ALA A 150 0.52 -24.08 -2.51
CA ALA A 150 0.27 -25.16 -1.55
C ALA A 150 -0.95 -26.00 -1.95
N GLU A 151 -2.03 -25.35 -2.36
CA GLU A 151 -3.25 -26.01 -2.81
C GLU A 151 -3.03 -26.78 -4.12
N SER A 152 -2.30 -26.19 -5.08
CA SER A 152 -1.92 -26.85 -6.33
C SER A 152 -1.13 -28.14 -6.07
N LYS A 153 -0.10 -28.08 -5.21
CA LYS A 153 0.69 -29.28 -4.84
C LYS A 153 -0.17 -30.34 -4.13
N ARG A 154 -1.12 -29.92 -3.28
CA ARG A 154 -2.06 -30.83 -2.61
C ARG A 154 -2.96 -31.54 -3.62
N LEU A 155 -3.56 -30.79 -4.54
CA LEU A 155 -4.41 -31.33 -5.60
C LEU A 155 -3.63 -32.25 -6.54
N GLN A 156 -2.40 -31.89 -6.89
CA GLN A 156 -1.51 -32.75 -7.69
C GLN A 156 -1.18 -34.06 -6.96
N GLY A 157 -0.84 -33.99 -5.67
CA GLY A 157 -0.57 -35.19 -4.86
C GLY A 157 -1.79 -36.11 -4.75
N GLN A 158 -2.98 -35.52 -4.57
CA GLN A 158 -4.25 -36.25 -4.57
C GLN A 158 -4.53 -36.91 -5.93
N GLY A 159 -4.35 -36.17 -7.03
CA GLY A 159 -4.53 -36.70 -8.38
C GLY A 159 -3.58 -37.86 -8.69
N ILE A 160 -2.32 -37.80 -8.26
CA ILE A 160 -1.36 -38.91 -8.43
C ILE A 160 -1.77 -40.13 -7.61
N ALA A 161 -2.24 -39.93 -6.38
CA ALA A 161 -2.70 -41.03 -5.53
C ALA A 161 -3.94 -41.72 -6.11
N ASP A 162 -4.91 -40.94 -6.58
CA ASP A 162 -6.13 -41.44 -7.22
C ASP A 162 -5.82 -42.14 -8.54
N GLN A 163 -4.94 -41.56 -9.37
CA GLN A 163 -4.45 -42.20 -10.59
C GLN A 163 -3.79 -43.56 -10.30
N ARG A 164 -2.90 -43.64 -9.30
CA ARG A 164 -2.26 -44.89 -8.90
C ARG A 164 -3.26 -45.94 -8.43
N ARG A 165 -4.29 -45.52 -7.70
CA ARG A 165 -5.36 -46.40 -7.23
C ARG A 165 -6.13 -47.00 -8.40
N GLU A 166 -6.48 -46.18 -9.39
CA GLU A 166 -7.24 -46.65 -10.55
C GLU A 166 -6.40 -47.57 -11.46
N ILE A 167 -5.11 -47.26 -11.64
CA ILE A 167 -4.17 -48.14 -12.34
C ILE A 167 -4.06 -49.51 -11.65
N ALA A 168 -3.89 -49.52 -10.32
CA ALA A 168 -3.78 -50.77 -9.56
C ALA A 168 -5.04 -51.63 -9.71
N LYS A 169 -6.22 -51.00 -9.68
CA LYS A 169 -7.50 -51.68 -9.88
C LYS A 169 -7.64 -52.24 -11.29
N GLY A 170 -7.27 -51.49 -12.33
CA GLY A 170 -7.28 -51.97 -13.71
C GLY A 170 -6.31 -53.14 -13.96
N LEU A 171 -5.16 -53.14 -13.27
CA LEU A 171 -4.21 -54.26 -13.30
C LEU A 171 -4.78 -55.52 -12.61
N GLU A 172 -5.42 -55.37 -11.46
CA GLU A 172 -6.13 -56.46 -10.77
C GLU A 172 -7.18 -57.10 -11.68
N ASP A 173 -8.05 -56.29 -12.28
CA ASP A 173 -9.08 -56.74 -13.23
C ASP A 173 -8.47 -57.46 -14.45
N SER A 174 -7.31 -56.98 -14.94
CA SER A 174 -6.59 -57.58 -16.06
C SER A 174 -6.00 -58.95 -15.71
N VAL A 175 -5.42 -59.10 -14.51
CA VAL A 175 -4.91 -60.38 -14.02
C VAL A 175 -6.05 -61.39 -13.86
N ASP A 176 -7.18 -60.96 -13.32
CA ASP A 176 -8.38 -61.80 -13.15
C ASP A 176 -8.97 -62.28 -14.48
N MET A 177 -9.00 -61.42 -15.51
CA MET A 177 -9.43 -61.84 -16.85
C MET A 177 -8.46 -62.86 -17.47
N LEU A 178 -7.15 -62.64 -17.40
CA LEU A 178 -6.16 -63.54 -17.99
C LEU A 178 -6.14 -64.92 -17.30
N ASN A 179 -6.31 -64.95 -15.97
CA ASN A 179 -6.46 -66.20 -15.20
C ASN A 179 -7.70 -67.01 -15.65
N LYS A 180 -8.82 -66.34 -15.99
CA LYS A 180 -10.05 -67.03 -16.48
C LYS A 180 -9.86 -67.73 -17.83
N VAL A 181 -8.92 -67.28 -18.66
CA VAL A 181 -8.59 -67.90 -19.97
C VAL A 181 -7.50 -68.99 -19.83
N GLY A 182 -7.08 -69.33 -18.60
CA GLY A 182 -6.15 -70.43 -18.31
C GLY A 182 -4.67 -70.06 -18.36
N ILE A 183 -4.32 -68.77 -18.39
CA ILE A 183 -2.93 -68.29 -18.31
C ILE A 183 -2.51 -68.25 -16.84
N ASN A 184 -1.33 -68.78 -16.52
CA ASN A 184 -0.80 -68.75 -15.16
C ASN A 184 -0.49 -67.30 -14.73
N SER A 185 -0.75 -66.95 -13.47
CA SER A 185 -0.52 -65.60 -12.93
C SER A 185 0.92 -65.10 -13.10
N GLN A 186 1.92 -66.00 -13.16
CA GLN A 186 3.31 -65.63 -13.50
C GLN A 186 3.46 -65.14 -14.95
N GLU A 187 2.82 -65.80 -15.92
CA GLU A 187 2.89 -65.42 -17.35
C GLU A 187 2.07 -64.16 -17.62
N ALA A 188 0.91 -64.01 -16.97
CA ALA A 188 0.11 -62.78 -17.01
C ALA A 188 0.88 -61.56 -16.48
N SER A 189 1.60 -61.73 -15.36
CA SER A 189 2.43 -60.67 -14.78
C SER A 189 3.57 -60.26 -15.72
N ALA A 190 4.23 -61.22 -16.38
CA ALA A 190 5.30 -60.96 -17.32
C ALA A 190 4.81 -60.18 -18.55
N LEU A 191 3.65 -60.55 -19.10
CA LEU A 191 3.05 -59.87 -20.25
C LEU A 191 2.69 -58.41 -19.92
N ILE A 192 2.10 -58.16 -18.74
CA ILE A 192 1.75 -56.82 -18.25
C ILE A 192 2.98 -55.92 -18.14
N VAL A 193 4.09 -56.43 -17.59
CA VAL A 193 5.34 -55.63 -17.45
C VAL A 193 5.89 -55.25 -18.82
N VAL A 194 5.83 -56.15 -19.80
CA VAL A 194 6.27 -55.87 -21.17
C VAL A 194 5.38 -54.83 -21.85
N THR A 195 4.04 -54.93 -21.73
CA THR A 195 3.13 -53.93 -22.30
C THR A 195 3.31 -52.56 -21.63
N GLN A 196 3.43 -52.51 -20.31
CA GLN A 196 3.65 -51.25 -19.58
C GLN A 196 4.98 -50.60 -19.99
N HIS A 197 6.02 -51.40 -20.21
CA HIS A 197 7.30 -50.91 -20.73
C HIS A 197 7.13 -50.26 -22.12
N TYR A 198 6.42 -50.89 -23.04
CA TYR A 198 6.16 -50.30 -24.36
C TYR A 198 5.24 -49.06 -24.32
N ASP A 199 4.21 -49.06 -23.48
CA ASP A 199 3.34 -47.89 -23.27
C ASP A 199 4.12 -46.70 -22.68
N THR A 200 5.03 -46.96 -21.73
CA THR A 200 5.91 -45.91 -21.20
C THR A 200 6.83 -45.35 -22.28
N LEU A 201 7.43 -46.20 -23.12
CA LEU A 201 8.23 -45.76 -24.26
C LEU A 201 7.43 -44.93 -25.26
N GLN A 202 6.18 -45.33 -25.57
CA GLN A 202 5.31 -44.56 -26.45
C GLN A 202 4.94 -43.20 -25.86
N SER A 203 4.53 -43.15 -24.59
CA SER A 203 4.17 -41.89 -23.91
C SER A 203 5.35 -40.90 -23.78
N MET A 204 6.57 -41.43 -23.65
CA MET A 204 7.81 -40.64 -23.69
C MET A 204 8.10 -40.10 -25.09
N GLY A 205 7.79 -40.85 -26.15
CA GLY A 205 7.94 -40.43 -27.55
C GLY A 205 6.94 -39.37 -27.99
N GLU A 206 5.75 -39.33 -27.40
CA GLU A 206 4.69 -38.35 -27.73
C GLU A 206 4.90 -36.98 -27.05
N ASN A 207 5.62 -36.91 -25.93
CA ASN A 207 5.91 -35.66 -25.22
C ASN A 207 7.12 -34.91 -25.82
N VAL A 208 6.85 -34.08 -26.82
CA VAL A 208 7.82 -33.36 -27.70
C VAL A 208 8.79 -32.40 -26.98
N ASN A 209 8.65 -32.15 -25.67
CA ASN A 209 9.45 -31.18 -24.89
C ASN A 209 10.09 -31.77 -23.62
N SER A 210 10.35 -33.07 -23.58
CA SER A 210 11.03 -33.72 -22.44
C SER A 210 12.55 -33.59 -22.56
N ASN A 211 13.24 -33.10 -21.52
CA ASN A 211 14.70 -33.15 -21.45
C ASN A 211 15.17 -34.60 -21.63
N LEU A 212 15.90 -34.89 -22.71
CA LEU A 212 16.45 -36.21 -22.99
C LEU A 212 17.53 -36.57 -21.95
N ILE A 213 17.13 -37.24 -20.88
CA ILE A 213 18.05 -37.93 -19.97
C ILE A 213 18.19 -39.36 -20.49
N LEU A 214 19.31 -39.65 -21.13
CA LEU A 214 19.64 -40.98 -21.63
C LEU A 214 19.93 -41.91 -20.44
N LEU A 215 18.95 -42.71 -20.05
CA LEU A 215 19.17 -43.87 -19.18
C LEU A 215 19.66 -45.05 -20.04
N PRO A 216 20.75 -45.74 -19.64
CA PRO A 216 21.28 -46.87 -20.39
C PRO A 216 20.24 -48.00 -20.48
N ASN A 217 19.81 -48.29 -21.71
CA ASN A 217 18.77 -49.26 -22.07
C ASN A 217 19.31 -50.71 -22.13
N SER A 218 20.02 -51.15 -21.09
CA SER A 218 20.36 -52.58 -20.94
C SER A 218 19.90 -53.07 -19.56
N PRO A 219 19.20 -54.22 -19.45
CA PRO A 219 18.80 -54.80 -18.17
C PRO A 219 19.98 -55.03 -17.21
N THR A 220 21.18 -55.20 -17.76
CA THR A 220 22.47 -55.29 -17.06
C THR A 220 22.89 -53.97 -16.38
N SER A 221 22.47 -52.81 -16.91
CA SER A 221 22.81 -51.51 -16.33
C SER A 221 22.08 -51.23 -15.02
N GLY A 222 20.93 -51.88 -14.76
CA GLY A 222 20.23 -51.80 -13.48
C GLY A 222 21.00 -52.50 -12.36
N SER A 223 21.56 -53.69 -12.63
CA SER A 223 22.42 -54.40 -11.68
C SER A 223 23.74 -53.66 -11.41
N ASP A 224 24.33 -53.06 -12.45
CA ASP A 224 25.56 -52.28 -12.29
C ASP A 224 25.31 -51.02 -11.46
N MET A 225 24.20 -50.30 -11.68
CA MET A 225 23.83 -49.13 -10.88
C MET A 225 23.53 -49.49 -9.42
N LEU A 226 22.90 -50.64 -9.16
CA LEU A 226 22.68 -51.12 -7.79
C LEU A 226 24.00 -51.52 -7.11
N SER A 227 24.91 -52.15 -7.85
CA SER A 227 26.24 -52.51 -7.35
C SER A 227 27.07 -51.26 -7.04
N GLU A 228 27.06 -50.26 -7.92
CA GLU A 228 27.71 -48.95 -7.75
C GLU A 228 27.09 -48.14 -6.58
N MET A 229 25.78 -48.25 -6.37
CA MET A 229 25.09 -47.62 -5.25
C MET A 229 25.48 -48.28 -3.92
N VAL A 230 25.58 -49.60 -3.87
CA VAL A 230 26.00 -50.34 -2.67
C VAL A 230 27.48 -50.07 -2.36
N THR A 231 28.37 -50.04 -3.36
CA THR A 231 29.79 -49.72 -3.17
C THR A 231 30.00 -48.26 -2.75
N SER A 232 29.26 -47.31 -3.30
CA SER A 232 29.33 -45.90 -2.88
C SER A 232 28.73 -45.65 -1.49
N PHE A 233 27.67 -46.36 -1.11
CA PHE A 233 27.12 -46.30 0.26
C PHE A 233 28.08 -46.90 1.28
N THR A 234 28.66 -48.06 0.99
CA THR A 234 29.63 -48.72 1.87
C THR A 234 30.94 -47.92 1.98
N ALA A 235 31.43 -47.35 0.87
CA ALA A 235 32.57 -46.44 0.89
C ALA A 235 32.27 -45.15 1.67
N SER A 236 31.07 -44.58 1.53
CA SER A 236 30.65 -43.40 2.32
C SER A 236 30.49 -43.72 3.80
N GLN A 237 30.01 -44.91 4.14
CA GLN A 237 29.88 -45.38 5.52
C GLN A 237 31.27 -45.62 6.15
N GLN A 238 32.20 -46.27 5.43
CA GLN A 238 33.59 -46.45 5.85
C GLN A 238 34.34 -45.12 5.97
N MET A 239 34.14 -44.17 5.05
CA MET A 239 34.69 -42.81 5.17
C MET A 239 34.08 -42.06 6.36
N GLY A 240 32.77 -42.21 6.61
CA GLY A 240 32.10 -41.64 7.78
C GLY A 240 32.61 -42.20 9.10
N GLU A 241 32.91 -43.51 9.16
CA GLU A 241 33.51 -44.17 10.32
C GLU A 241 34.99 -43.80 10.51
N ALA A 242 35.77 -43.72 9.43
CA ALA A 242 37.16 -43.26 9.46
C ALA A 242 37.28 -41.79 9.90
N MET A 243 36.37 -40.93 9.45
CA MET A 243 36.26 -39.53 9.89
C MET A 243 35.86 -39.43 11.36
N LYS A 244 34.91 -40.25 11.83
CA LYS A 244 34.55 -40.33 13.26
C LYS A 244 35.71 -40.83 14.13
N ALA A 245 36.45 -41.83 13.68
CA ALA A 245 37.63 -42.36 14.39
C ALA A 245 38.79 -41.34 14.44
N GLY A 246 39.01 -40.60 13.34
CA GLY A 246 39.97 -39.50 13.28
C GLY A 246 39.59 -38.31 14.18
N LYS A 247 38.30 -37.99 14.26
CA LYS A 247 37.77 -36.95 15.16
C LYS A 247 37.94 -37.35 16.64
N LYS A 248 37.64 -38.61 16.98
CA LYS A 248 37.85 -39.17 18.34
C LYS A 248 39.32 -39.14 18.76
N LYS A 249 40.26 -39.46 17.85
CA LYS A 249 41.71 -39.39 18.10
C LYS A 249 42.19 -37.96 18.35
N ARG A 250 41.71 -36.99 17.56
CA ARG A 250 41.99 -35.56 17.74
C ARG A 250 41.46 -35.03 19.07
N ASP A 251 40.23 -35.38 19.44
CA ASP A 251 39.63 -34.92 20.71
C ASP A 251 40.35 -35.52 21.94
N THR A 252 40.83 -36.78 21.87
CA THR A 252 41.64 -37.39 22.94
C THR A 252 43.07 -36.84 23.07
N LEU A 253 43.65 -36.29 21.98
CA LEU A 253 44.95 -35.62 22.02
C LEU A 253 44.81 -34.23 22.66
N ILE A 254 43.76 -33.50 22.32
CA ILE A 254 43.46 -32.16 22.87
C ILE A 254 43.10 -32.23 24.37
N SER A 255 42.49 -33.32 24.85
CA SER A 255 42.22 -33.50 26.28
C SER A 255 43.46 -33.86 27.10
N LYS A 256 44.50 -34.45 26.48
CA LYS A 256 45.73 -34.87 27.16
C LYS A 256 46.75 -33.73 27.32
N ASP A 257 46.74 -32.77 26.40
CA ASP A 257 47.53 -31.52 26.47
C ASP A 257 46.96 -30.50 27.47
N LYS A 258 45.70 -30.64 27.90
CA LYS A 258 45.08 -29.76 28.92
C LYS A 258 45.24 -30.25 30.36
N SER A 259 45.85 -31.43 30.57
CA SER A 259 46.02 -32.05 31.89
C SER A 259 47.48 -32.31 32.28
N SER A 260 48.44 -31.71 31.58
CA SER A 260 49.87 -31.73 31.92
C SER A 260 50.36 -30.31 32.21
#